data_AF-A0A931XZD2-F1
#
_entry.id   AF-A0A931XZD2-F1
#
_cell.length_a   1.000
_cell.length_b   1.000
_cell.length_c   1.000
_cell.angle_alpha   90.00
_cell.angle_beta   90.00
_cell.angle_gamma   90.00
#
_symmetry.space_group_name_H-M   'P 1'
#
loop_
_entity.id
_entity.type
_entity.pdbx_description
1 polymer ?
#
loop_
_entity_poly.entity_id
_entity_poly.type
_entity_poly.pdbx_seq_one_letter_code
_entity_poly.pdbx_strand_id
1 'polypeptide(L)'
;MKSLSIRMKFILGVTLALLPATIVYASEVVLPFKFAAGTPIKSSDVNANFAALRDATNARLESKYGRLAYATFGNCTASPCLVSSKFNSTGGAVSATRTSVGNYTVIFGGLAAGLATTYQLGSVVVSDYGDTFTSCKLQSWSVTGTDDVRALVMCSKDDRVIGGSYRSYDANFTVQAMF
;
A
#
# COMPACT_ATOMS: atom_id res chain seq x y z
N MET A 1 -36.13 -7.48 -37.40
CA MET A 1 -35.06 -8.07 -36.57
C MET A 1 -35.13 -7.41 -35.19
N LYS A 2 -35.35 -8.19 -34.13
CA LYS A 2 -35.60 -7.70 -32.76
C LYS A 2 -34.28 -7.39 -32.05
N SER A 3 -34.08 -6.12 -31.71
CA SER A 3 -33.01 -5.65 -30.83
C SER A 3 -33.25 -6.17 -29.42
N LEU A 4 -32.42 -7.10 -28.95
CA LEU A 4 -32.41 -7.55 -27.56
C LEU A 4 -31.52 -6.60 -26.74
N SER A 5 -32.11 -5.51 -26.25
CA SER A 5 -31.46 -4.60 -25.30
C SER A 5 -31.55 -5.20 -23.90
N ILE A 6 -30.47 -5.83 -23.42
CA ILE A 6 -30.36 -6.23 -22.02
C ILE A 6 -30.00 -4.96 -21.23
N ARG A 7 -31.02 -4.18 -20.85
CA ARG A 7 -30.93 -3.24 -19.73
C ARG A 7 -31.32 -4.03 -18.47
N MET A 8 -30.34 -4.68 -17.86
CA MET A 8 -30.53 -5.30 -16.54
C MET A 8 -30.60 -4.19 -15.49
N LYS A 9 -31.76 -3.54 -15.41
CA LYS A 9 -32.15 -2.65 -14.33
C LYS A 9 -32.68 -3.53 -13.19
N PHE A 10 -31.86 -3.78 -12.18
CA PHE A 10 -32.38 -4.28 -10.90
C PHE A 10 -33.07 -3.10 -10.21
N ILE A 11 -34.37 -2.93 -10.48
CA ILE A 11 -35.25 -2.04 -9.72
C ILE A 11 -35.97 -2.93 -8.71
N LEU A 12 -35.58 -2.85 -7.44
CA LEU A 12 -36.54 -3.01 -6.36
C LEU A 12 -36.98 -1.58 -5.97
N GLY A 13 -38.21 -1.20 -6.35
CA GLY A 13 -38.96 -0.18 -5.62
C GLY A 13 -39.56 -0.82 -4.36
N VAL A 14 -40.11 -0.13 -3.37
CA VAL A 14 -40.76 1.19 -3.32
C VAL A 14 -40.82 1.63 -1.84
N THR A 15 -40.66 2.94 -1.58
CA THR A 15 -41.09 3.76 -0.42
C THR A 15 -40.63 3.45 1.02
N LEU A 16 -39.82 4.35 1.59
CA LEU A 16 -40.25 5.17 2.75
C LEU A 16 -39.42 6.46 2.81
N ALA A 17 -40.12 7.58 2.97
CA ALA A 17 -39.57 8.93 3.10
C ALA A 17 -38.80 9.12 4.41
N LEU A 18 -37.92 10.15 4.44
CA LEU A 18 -37.21 10.70 5.61
C LEU A 18 -35.94 9.97 6.10
N LEU A 19 -35.01 9.69 5.19
CA LEU A 19 -33.59 9.55 5.58
C LEU A 19 -32.73 10.40 4.63
N PRO A 20 -31.74 11.15 5.14
CA PRO A 20 -30.78 11.84 4.27
C PRO A 20 -30.15 10.78 3.37
N ALA A 21 -30.08 11.07 2.08
CA ALA A 21 -29.60 10.16 1.04
C ALA A 21 -28.21 9.60 1.40
N THR A 22 -28.17 8.45 2.09
CA THR A 22 -26.93 7.71 2.34
C THR A 22 -26.58 6.96 1.06
N ILE A 23 -25.95 7.71 0.18
CA ILE A 23 -24.93 7.35 -0.81
C ILE A 23 -24.89 5.85 -1.18
N VAL A 24 -25.50 5.54 -2.33
CA VAL A 24 -25.28 4.29 -3.03
C VAL A 24 -23.93 4.39 -3.73
N TYR A 25 -22.85 3.91 -3.09
CA TYR A 25 -21.53 3.77 -3.73
C TYR A 25 -21.51 2.55 -4.68
N ALA A 26 -22.32 2.59 -5.72
CA ALA A 26 -22.10 1.73 -6.88
C ALA A 26 -21.18 2.50 -7.83
N SER A 27 -19.86 2.37 -7.64
CA SER A 27 -18.88 2.76 -8.66
C SER A 27 -19.17 1.94 -9.93
N GLU A 28 -19.83 2.53 -10.91
CA GLU A 28 -20.07 1.87 -12.19
C GLU A 28 -18.72 1.71 -12.90
N VAL A 29 -18.35 0.47 -13.24
CA VAL A 29 -17.15 0.22 -14.03
C VAL A 29 -17.48 0.52 -15.49
N VAL A 30 -16.92 1.61 -16.02
CA VAL A 30 -17.11 1.99 -17.43
C VAL A 30 -16.14 1.20 -18.29
N LEU A 31 -16.67 0.28 -19.11
CA LEU A 31 -15.88 -0.45 -20.09
C LEU A 31 -15.65 0.39 -21.36
N PRO A 32 -14.42 0.46 -21.89
CA PRO A 32 -14.11 1.25 -23.08
C PRO A 32 -14.79 0.72 -24.36
N PHE A 33 -15.03 -0.60 -24.44
CA PHE A 33 -15.64 -1.23 -25.61
C PHE A 33 -16.93 -1.98 -25.26
N LYS A 34 -17.93 -1.84 -26.13
CA LYS A 34 -19.20 -2.59 -26.07
C LYS A 34 -19.29 -3.49 -27.30
N PHE A 35 -19.61 -4.76 -27.11
CA PHE A 35 -19.69 -5.74 -28.20
C PHE A 35 -21.14 -5.91 -28.66
N ALA A 36 -21.38 -5.84 -29.97
CA ALA A 36 -22.67 -6.16 -30.59
C ALA A 36 -22.67 -7.61 -31.11
N ALA A 37 -23.82 -8.26 -31.09
CA ALA A 37 -23.94 -9.60 -31.65
C ALA A 37 -23.67 -9.58 -33.17
N GLY A 38 -22.88 -10.53 -33.66
CA GLY A 38 -22.59 -10.70 -35.09
C GLY A 38 -21.44 -9.83 -35.64
N THR A 39 -20.85 -8.93 -34.83
CA THR A 39 -19.65 -8.19 -35.25
C THR A 39 -18.38 -8.93 -34.81
N PRO A 40 -17.40 -9.17 -35.70
CA PRO A 40 -16.09 -9.71 -35.30
C PRO A 40 -15.46 -8.84 -34.21
N ILE A 41 -14.98 -9.48 -33.14
CA ILE A 41 -14.38 -8.80 -31.99
C ILE A 41 -12.86 -8.86 -32.11
N LYS A 42 -12.17 -7.74 -31.89
CA LYS A 42 -10.71 -7.70 -31.82
C LYS A 42 -10.25 -8.10 -30.42
N SER A 43 -9.20 -8.93 -30.34
CA SER A 43 -8.58 -9.32 -29.06
C SER A 43 -8.05 -8.11 -28.27
N SER A 44 -7.61 -7.06 -28.96
CA SER A 44 -7.18 -5.79 -28.35
C SER A 44 -8.28 -5.15 -27.51
N ASP A 45 -9.53 -5.17 -27.99
CA ASP A 45 -10.65 -4.47 -27.37
C ASP A 45 -11.12 -5.23 -26.12
N VAL A 46 -11.06 -6.56 -26.17
CA VAL A 46 -11.31 -7.45 -25.03
C VAL A 46 -10.24 -7.24 -23.95
N ASN A 47 -8.96 -7.19 -24.34
CA ASN A 47 -7.86 -6.95 -23.40
C ASN A 47 -7.97 -5.58 -22.73
N ALA A 48 -8.38 -4.55 -23.46
CA ALA A 48 -8.62 -3.22 -22.91
C ALA A 48 -9.77 -3.21 -21.89
N ASN A 49 -10.86 -3.93 -22.15
CA ASN A 49 -11.94 -4.10 -21.18
C ASN A 49 -11.47 -4.83 -19.90
N PHE A 50 -10.64 -5.86 -20.04
CA PHE A 50 -10.06 -6.56 -18.88
C PHE A 50 -9.13 -5.68 -18.06
N ALA A 51 -8.32 -4.83 -18.71
CA ALA A 51 -7.50 -3.84 -18.02
C ALA A 51 -8.37 -2.87 -17.21
N ALA A 52 -9.44 -2.32 -17.81
CA ALA A 52 -10.37 -1.43 -17.12
C ALA A 52 -11.06 -2.08 -15.91
N LEU A 53 -11.46 -3.35 -16.02
CA LEU A 53 -12.05 -4.12 -14.91
C LEU A 53 -11.05 -4.32 -13.76
N ARG A 54 -9.81 -4.71 -14.09
CA ARG A 54 -8.74 -4.87 -13.11
C ARG A 54 -8.48 -3.55 -12.38
N ASP A 55 -8.35 -2.46 -13.12
CA ASP A 55 -8.03 -1.15 -12.55
C ASP A 55 -9.17 -0.65 -11.64
N ALA A 56 -10.44 -0.84 -12.04
CA ALA A 56 -11.58 -0.50 -11.19
C ALA A 56 -11.69 -1.38 -9.93
N THR A 57 -11.35 -2.68 -10.06
CA THR A 57 -11.31 -3.60 -8.92
C THR A 57 -10.22 -3.20 -7.93
N ASN A 58 -9.02 -2.89 -8.44
CA ASN A 58 -7.90 -2.41 -7.62
C ASN A 58 -8.29 -1.11 -6.92
N ALA A 59 -8.82 -0.12 -7.63
CA ALA A 59 -9.27 1.13 -7.01
C ALA A 59 -10.28 0.89 -5.86
N ARG A 60 -11.19 -0.08 -6.02
CA ARG A 60 -12.15 -0.45 -4.98
C ARG A 60 -11.50 -1.17 -3.80
N LEU A 61 -10.54 -2.05 -4.06
CA LEU A 61 -9.76 -2.71 -3.01
C LEU A 61 -8.95 -1.69 -2.22
N GLU A 62 -8.28 -0.76 -2.90
CA GLU A 62 -7.52 0.32 -2.27
C GLU A 62 -8.43 1.19 -1.39
N SER A 63 -9.63 1.53 -1.86
CA SER A 63 -10.59 2.30 -1.06
C SER A 63 -11.09 1.58 0.19
N LYS A 64 -11.08 0.23 0.18
CA LYS A 64 -11.66 -0.59 1.24
C LYS A 64 -10.62 -1.06 2.26
N TYR A 65 -9.42 -1.40 1.79
CA TYR A 65 -8.39 -2.03 2.59
C TYR A 65 -7.15 -1.16 2.77
N GLY A 66 -7.09 -0.02 2.09
CA GLY A 66 -5.88 0.78 2.02
C GLY A 66 -4.74 0.07 1.29
N ARG A 67 -3.69 0.83 1.03
CA ARG A 67 -2.43 0.35 0.52
C ARG A 67 -1.61 -0.16 1.67
N LEU A 68 -0.96 -1.29 1.46
CA LEU A 68 -0.04 -1.84 2.43
C LEU A 68 1.30 -2.18 1.80
N ALA A 69 2.36 -2.00 2.57
CA ALA A 69 3.67 -2.49 2.25
C ALA A 69 4.35 -3.01 3.52
N TYR A 70 5.22 -3.98 3.36
CA TYR A 70 6.11 -4.40 4.43
C TYR A 70 7.46 -4.80 3.87
N ALA A 71 8.48 -4.73 4.72
CA ALA A 71 9.76 -5.35 4.47
C ALA A 71 10.40 -5.86 5.76
N THR A 72 11.13 -6.95 5.64
CA THR A 72 11.97 -7.51 6.70
C THR A 72 13.43 -7.38 6.29
N PHE A 73 14.24 -6.94 7.23
CA PHE A 73 15.66 -6.69 7.05
C PHE A 73 16.41 -7.52 8.08
N GLY A 74 17.40 -8.29 7.62
CA GLY A 74 18.39 -8.86 8.50
C GLY A 74 19.34 -7.79 9.02
N ASN A 75 20.32 -8.22 9.83
CA ASN A 75 21.37 -7.37 10.37
C ASN A 75 22.10 -6.67 9.23
N CYS A 76 21.72 -5.41 9.01
CA CYS A 76 22.26 -4.58 7.96
C CYS A 76 23.51 -3.90 8.49
N THR A 77 24.69 -4.41 8.10
CA THR A 77 26.00 -3.84 8.43
C THR A 77 26.61 -3.05 7.27
N ALA A 78 26.07 -3.20 6.06
CA ALA A 78 26.49 -2.51 4.83
C ALA A 78 25.30 -1.80 4.17
N SER A 79 25.57 -0.83 3.29
CA SER A 79 24.55 -0.08 2.56
C SER A 79 24.67 -0.32 1.05
N PRO A 80 23.58 -0.59 0.31
CA PRO A 80 22.18 -0.71 0.77
C PRO A 80 21.94 -2.00 1.58
N CYS A 81 20.91 -1.99 2.42
CA CYS A 81 20.53 -3.16 3.21
C CYS A 81 19.93 -4.26 2.32
N LEU A 82 20.32 -5.51 2.58
CA LEU A 82 19.67 -6.66 1.96
C LEU A 82 18.27 -6.86 2.56
N VAL A 83 17.28 -6.98 1.68
CA VAL A 83 15.88 -7.19 2.08
C VAL A 83 15.56 -8.67 2.05
N SER A 84 15.18 -9.25 3.19
CA SER A 84 14.92 -10.69 3.32
C SER A 84 13.56 -11.07 2.76
N SER A 85 12.53 -10.28 3.04
CA SER A 85 11.20 -10.41 2.44
C SER A 85 10.56 -9.04 2.29
N LYS A 86 9.77 -8.84 1.24
CA LYS A 86 9.10 -7.56 0.97
C LYS A 86 7.81 -7.73 0.19
N PHE A 87 6.91 -6.80 0.40
CA PHE A 87 5.68 -6.63 -0.37
C PHE A 87 5.34 -5.16 -0.46
N ASN A 88 4.80 -4.74 -1.60
CA ASN A 88 4.23 -3.42 -1.78
C ASN A 88 3.02 -3.55 -2.72
N SER A 89 1.83 -3.24 -2.20
CA SER A 89 0.56 -3.33 -2.93
C SER A 89 0.55 -2.52 -4.24
N THR A 90 1.32 -1.43 -4.31
CA THR A 90 1.42 -0.60 -5.51
C THR A 90 2.43 -1.13 -6.55
N GLY A 91 3.12 -2.23 -6.23
CA GLY A 91 4.20 -2.79 -7.05
C GLY A 91 5.50 -1.98 -7.02
N GLY A 92 5.56 -0.88 -6.25
CA GLY A 92 6.76 -0.05 -6.16
C GLY A 92 7.90 -0.71 -5.39
N ALA A 93 9.12 -0.25 -5.67
CA ALA A 93 10.33 -0.80 -5.06
C ALA A 93 10.34 -0.61 -3.53
N VAL A 94 10.89 -1.58 -2.80
CA VAL A 94 11.19 -1.44 -1.37
C VAL A 94 12.69 -1.53 -1.18
N SER A 95 13.26 -0.51 -0.54
CA SER A 95 14.70 -0.38 -0.30
C SER A 95 14.98 0.15 1.09
N ALA A 96 16.15 -0.18 1.65
CA ALA A 96 16.63 0.44 2.87
C ALA A 96 18.11 0.81 2.76
N THR A 97 18.46 1.96 3.34
CA THR A 97 19.81 2.51 3.40
C THR A 97 20.22 2.66 4.85
N ARG A 98 21.36 2.06 5.22
CA ARG A 98 21.98 2.29 6.53
C ARG A 98 22.72 3.62 6.51
N THR A 99 22.34 4.53 7.41
CA THR A 99 22.92 5.88 7.49
C THR A 99 24.03 5.96 8.55
N SER A 100 23.86 5.24 9.66
CA SER A 100 24.87 4.97 10.68
C SER A 100 24.50 3.68 11.41
N VAL A 101 25.33 3.24 12.36
CA VAL A 101 25.03 2.04 13.18
C VAL A 101 23.65 2.21 13.81
N GLY A 102 22.76 1.25 13.59
CA GLY A 102 21.40 1.25 14.12
C GLY A 102 20.47 2.35 13.58
N ASN A 103 20.83 3.07 12.51
CA ASN A 103 19.94 4.06 11.89
C ASN A 103 19.70 3.77 10.41
N TYR A 104 18.43 3.62 10.03
CA TYR A 104 18.03 3.19 8.70
C TYR A 104 16.99 4.12 8.10
N THR A 105 17.12 4.35 6.80
CA THR A 105 16.06 4.96 5.98
C THR A 105 15.44 3.87 5.12
N VAL A 106 14.16 3.58 5.34
CA VAL A 106 13.37 2.65 4.53
C VAL A 106 12.48 3.44 3.59
N ILE A 107 12.41 3.04 2.33
CA ILE A 107 11.58 3.66 1.30
C ILE A 107 10.65 2.60 0.71
N PHE A 108 9.35 2.89 0.71
CA PHE A 108 8.32 2.18 -0.03
C PHE A 108 7.88 3.04 -1.23
N GLY A 109 8.37 2.67 -2.41
CA GLY A 109 8.13 3.41 -3.64
C GLY A 109 6.66 3.43 -4.03
N GLY A 110 6.14 4.59 -4.42
CA GLY A 110 4.78 4.75 -4.93
C GLY A 110 3.65 4.43 -3.94
N LEU A 111 3.95 4.14 -2.67
CA LEU A 111 2.94 3.73 -1.68
C LEU A 111 1.91 4.83 -1.42
N ALA A 112 2.32 6.10 -1.47
CA ALA A 112 1.46 7.27 -1.28
C ALA A 112 0.82 7.79 -2.59
N ALA A 113 0.93 7.08 -3.71
CA ALA A 113 0.51 7.57 -5.03
C ALA A 113 -0.94 8.08 -5.13
N GLY A 114 -1.16 9.36 -5.43
CA GLY A 114 -2.53 9.88 -5.55
C GLY A 114 -3.30 9.97 -4.22
N LEU A 115 -2.60 9.88 -3.08
CA LEU A 115 -3.13 10.37 -1.82
C LEU A 115 -2.92 11.89 -1.76
N ALA A 116 -3.93 12.62 -1.26
CA ALA A 116 -3.80 14.05 -1.08
C ALA A 116 -2.69 14.33 -0.06
N THR A 117 -1.57 14.90 -0.54
CA THR A 117 -0.35 15.21 0.24
C THR A 117 -0.60 16.11 1.46
N THR A 118 -1.79 16.72 1.54
CA THR A 118 -2.24 17.58 2.63
C THR A 118 -2.43 16.84 3.95
N TYR A 119 -2.74 15.54 3.93
CA TYR A 119 -2.91 14.75 5.14
C TYR A 119 -2.11 13.45 5.03
N GLN A 120 -1.17 13.26 5.96
CA GLN A 120 -0.47 12.00 6.19
C GLN A 120 -1.46 10.97 6.75
N LEU A 121 -2.39 10.51 5.92
CA LEU A 121 -3.31 9.44 6.25
C LEU A 121 -2.54 8.14 6.08
N GLY A 122 -2.10 7.57 7.20
CA GLY A 122 -1.40 6.31 7.19
C GLY A 122 -0.78 5.99 8.54
N SER A 123 -0.28 4.77 8.66
CA SER A 123 0.45 4.32 9.83
C SER A 123 1.69 3.56 9.38
N VAL A 124 2.80 3.81 10.07
CA VAL A 124 4.01 3.03 9.92
C VAL A 124 4.30 2.38 11.26
N VAL A 125 4.53 1.08 11.24
CA VAL A 125 4.88 0.28 12.42
C VAL A 125 6.22 -0.37 12.17
N VAL A 126 7.06 -0.35 13.21
CA VAL A 126 8.37 -1.01 13.23
C VAL A 126 8.35 -2.04 14.33
N SER A 127 8.82 -3.24 14.03
CA SER A 127 8.99 -4.31 15.01
C SER A 127 10.36 -4.96 14.81
N ASP A 128 11.16 -5.06 15.86
CA ASP A 128 12.37 -5.88 15.87
C ASP A 128 12.04 -7.38 15.91
N TYR A 129 13.02 -8.21 15.52
CA TYR A 129 12.94 -9.66 15.70
C TYR A 129 14.33 -10.29 15.89
N GLY A 130 14.37 -11.44 16.56
CA GLY A 130 15.62 -12.18 16.82
C GLY A 130 16.19 -11.87 18.19
N ASP A 131 17.09 -10.88 18.28
CA ASP A 131 17.89 -10.63 19.50
C ASP A 131 17.06 -10.08 20.65
N THR A 132 17.11 -10.73 21.81
CA THR A 132 16.25 -10.46 22.98
C THR A 132 16.45 -9.10 23.67
N PHE A 133 17.49 -8.34 23.33
CA PHE A 133 17.81 -7.06 23.97
C PHE A 133 17.86 -5.88 23.00
N THR A 134 17.48 -6.10 21.74
CA THR A 134 17.45 -5.03 20.74
C THR A 134 16.04 -4.49 20.62
N SER A 135 15.88 -3.18 20.64
CA SER A 135 14.61 -2.50 20.35
C SER A 135 14.80 -1.61 19.12
N CYS A 136 13.97 -1.85 18.10
CA CYS A 136 13.89 -0.99 16.93
C CYS A 136 12.60 -0.18 16.99
N LYS A 137 12.73 1.13 16.79
CA LYS A 137 11.61 2.08 16.89
C LYS A 137 11.54 2.95 15.65
N LEU A 138 10.32 3.32 15.29
CA LEU A 138 10.10 4.35 14.31
C LEU A 138 10.49 5.70 14.90
N GLN A 139 11.48 6.36 14.32
CA GLN A 139 11.88 7.71 14.72
C GLN A 139 10.96 8.75 14.11
N SER A 140 10.69 8.62 12.81
CA SER A 140 9.70 9.42 12.09
C SER A 140 9.36 8.75 10.78
N TRP A 141 8.29 9.19 10.13
CA TRP A 141 7.97 8.83 8.76
C TRP A 141 7.39 10.03 8.03
N SER A 142 7.48 10.00 6.71
CA SER A 142 7.01 11.08 5.85
C SER A 142 6.72 10.55 4.45
N VAL A 143 5.78 11.18 3.74
CA VAL A 143 5.71 11.05 2.28
C VAL A 143 6.81 11.94 1.66
N THR A 144 7.53 11.41 0.68
CA THR A 144 8.65 12.07 0.00
C THR A 144 8.53 11.94 -1.50
N GLY A 145 9.04 12.94 -2.24
CA GLY A 145 8.82 13.00 -3.68
C GLY A 145 7.34 13.22 -3.99
N THR A 146 6.84 12.60 -5.05
CA THR A 146 5.40 12.61 -5.35
C THR A 146 4.65 11.58 -4.51
N ASP A 147 5.22 10.38 -4.35
CA ASP A 147 4.41 9.21 -3.97
C ASP A 147 5.12 8.19 -3.06
N ASP A 148 6.32 8.46 -2.56
CA ASP A 148 7.09 7.49 -1.77
C ASP A 148 6.87 7.65 -0.28
N VAL A 149 6.83 6.55 0.47
CA VAL A 149 6.79 6.59 1.94
C VAL A 149 8.17 6.30 2.48
N ARG A 150 8.73 7.27 3.20
CA ARG A 150 10.02 7.18 3.88
C ARG A 150 9.82 6.99 5.38
N ALA A 151 10.42 5.93 5.93
CA ALA A 151 10.46 5.66 7.36
C ALA A 151 11.90 5.72 7.88
N LEU A 152 12.12 6.52 8.93
CA LEU A 152 13.38 6.57 9.67
C LEU A 152 13.29 5.64 10.86
N VAL A 153 14.14 4.61 10.89
CA VAL A 153 14.15 3.57 11.92
C VAL A 153 15.43 3.68 12.73
N MET A 154 15.29 3.62 14.05
CA MET A 154 16.41 3.58 14.98
C MET A 154 16.37 2.32 15.83
N CYS A 155 17.44 1.55 15.79
CA CYS A 155 17.65 0.34 16.58
C CYS A 155 18.72 0.59 17.66
N SER A 156 18.41 0.16 18.87
CA SER A 156 19.29 0.29 20.03
C SER A 156 19.25 -0.98 20.86
N LYS A 157 20.35 -1.27 21.55
CA LYS A 157 20.42 -2.38 22.50
C LYS A 157 20.48 -1.84 23.92
N ASP A 158 19.72 -2.45 24.81
CA ASP A 158 19.78 -2.13 26.23
C ASP A 158 21.03 -2.79 26.84
N ASP A 159 22.04 -2.00 27.17
CA ASP A 159 23.29 -2.48 27.79
C ASP A 159 23.30 -2.17 29.29
N ARG A 160 22.25 -2.61 30.03
CA ARG A 160 22.21 -2.46 31.50
C ARG A 160 23.32 -3.21 32.22
N VAL A 161 24.07 -4.06 31.52
CA VAL A 161 25.22 -4.77 32.08
C VAL A 161 26.37 -3.79 32.38
N ILE A 162 26.45 -2.65 31.68
CA ILE A 162 27.48 -1.63 31.91
C ILE A 162 26.87 -0.22 31.92
N GLY A 163 26.16 0.12 33.00
CA GLY A 163 25.85 1.53 33.33
C GLY A 163 24.65 2.16 32.62
N GLY A 164 23.74 1.37 32.04
CA GLY A 164 22.40 1.85 31.63
C GLY A 164 22.38 2.78 30.42
N SER A 165 23.42 2.76 29.57
CA SER A 165 23.47 3.56 28.35
C SER A 165 22.88 2.81 27.16
N TYR A 166 21.98 3.45 26.41
CA TYR A 166 21.51 2.94 25.12
C TYR A 166 22.58 3.19 24.07
N ARG A 167 23.07 2.13 23.43
CA ARG A 167 23.94 2.23 22.25
C ARG A 167 23.14 1.85 21.01
N SER A 168 23.40 2.55 19.91
CA SER A 168 22.85 2.18 18.61
C SER A 168 23.50 0.87 18.14
N TYR A 169 22.70 -0.06 17.64
CA TYR A 169 23.16 -1.36 17.16
C TYR A 169 22.43 -1.75 15.89
N ASP A 170 23.14 -2.42 14.99
CA ASP A 170 22.52 -3.04 13.84
C ASP A 170 21.78 -4.31 14.24
N ALA A 171 20.56 -4.47 13.72
CA ALA A 171 19.64 -5.51 14.16
C ALA A 171 18.74 -5.97 13.01
N ASN A 172 18.02 -7.07 13.25
CA ASN A 172 16.95 -7.48 12.36
C ASN A 172 15.66 -6.74 12.74
N PHE A 173 14.95 -6.22 11.75
CA PHE A 173 13.70 -5.50 11.97
C PHE A 173 12.76 -5.61 10.78
N THR A 174 11.49 -5.40 11.07
CA THR A 174 10.40 -5.32 10.10
C THR A 174 9.83 -3.92 10.11
N VAL A 175 9.46 -3.43 8.93
CA VAL A 175 8.72 -2.17 8.78
C VAL A 175 7.47 -2.48 7.99
N GLN A 176 6.32 -2.06 8.50
CA GLN A 176 5.03 -2.13 7.82
C GLN A 176 4.48 -0.72 7.68
N ALA A 177 3.89 -0.43 6.52
CA ALA A 177 3.25 0.83 6.21
C ALA A 177 1.84 0.55 5.65
N MET A 178 0.85 1.31 6.10
CA MET A 178 -0.54 1.24 5.65
C MET A 178 -1.09 2.64 5.38
N PHE A 179 -1.78 2.84 4.25
CA PHE A 179 -2.28 4.14 3.77
C PHE A 179 -3.68 4.05 3.19
#